data_AF-A0A9D1EMN9-F1
#
_entry.id   AF-A0A9D1EMN9-F1
#
_cell.length_a   1.000
_cell.length_b   1.000
_cell.length_c   1.000
_cell.angle_alpha   90.00
_cell.angle_beta   90.00
_cell.angle_gamma   90.00
#
_symmetry.space_group_name_H-M   'P 1'
#
loop_
_entity.id
_entity.type
_entity.pdbx_description
1 polymer ?
#
loop_
_entity_poly.entity_id
_entity_poly.type
_entity_poly.pdbx_seq_one_letter_code
_entity_poly.pdbx_strand_id
1 'polypeptide(L)'
;TRTDSDVPGWLVLDEETGEYVYDYDADAGQLNVLKRAVEAAGDEAIVEVFSNSPPYFMTVSGCSSGGFDPNIDNLKEDCFDDFAEYLAHVTNYIQNELGIEVTSVSPMNEPNTNFWGANSYKQEGCHFDAGESQSKIIELTYEALRQYDLDNVMVVASDETSTELQIEEYNLYSDKAKEYLGRINTHTYNPTRIGELGQLAKDEGFNLWMSEVDGNGVAGTDAGEMGAALWLGEKIINDINSLSPSAWVLWQVIDKHICEEGYKGRQDSGMIDITQGFWGTAVADHDNVDIILTQKYYAFGQFTRYIRPGMTLIHCGADSLAAYNKDTKELVIVALNKTAEDKYVNYDLSQMAAVGGRVQTIRTSGTIEDGEHWAQLEDMGTYGDGFVAELKANSVTTFIVDGVELGNIELEEVPVSEATVTGSMAWNNGDDTADKVVDGDTQTFFDGTAEGWVELDLGESVKFDVLGFAPRTGYEGRMNGGRFYGSKNGEKWEEIYVVSYAPASGMNYAILDKEYNYRYIRYDVPEGRAEGATEDYMCNIAEIALYKIKD
;
A
#
# COMPACT_ATOMS: atom_id res chain seq x y z
N THR A 1 -9.83 -20.71 -28.50
CA THR A 1 -8.53 -20.31 -29.07
C THR A 1 -7.79 -19.59 -27.97
N ARG A 2 -6.57 -20.03 -27.59
CA ARG A 2 -5.60 -19.20 -26.86
C ARG A 2 -5.26 -18.03 -27.78
N THR A 3 -5.49 -16.80 -27.36
CA THR A 3 -5.32 -15.68 -28.29
C THR A 3 -4.13 -14.78 -28.06
N ASP A 4 -3.34 -14.87 -26.98
CA ASP A 4 -1.92 -14.40 -26.95
C ASP A 4 -1.12 -14.41 -25.62
N SER A 5 -1.62 -14.86 -24.47
CA SER A 5 -0.74 -15.22 -23.33
C SER A 5 -0.35 -16.70 -23.45
N ASP A 6 0.84 -17.00 -23.94
CA ASP A 6 1.37 -18.39 -23.99
C ASP A 6 1.91 -18.83 -22.62
N VAL A 7 1.24 -18.48 -21.52
CA VAL A 7 1.48 -19.12 -20.22
C VAL A 7 0.65 -20.40 -20.23
N PRO A 8 1.25 -21.58 -20.34
CA PRO A 8 0.46 -22.79 -20.44
C PRO A 8 -0.15 -23.09 -19.07
N GLY A 9 -1.48 -23.11 -19.00
CA GLY A 9 -2.17 -23.67 -17.84
C GLY A 9 -1.72 -25.12 -17.62
N TRP A 10 -1.65 -25.55 -16.37
CA TRP A 10 -1.08 -26.85 -15.99
C TRP A 10 -1.99 -28.02 -16.35
N LEU A 11 -3.29 -27.78 -16.54
CA LEU A 11 -4.24 -28.78 -16.97
C LEU A 11 -4.45 -28.66 -18.48
N VAL A 12 -4.09 -29.70 -19.23
CA VAL A 12 -4.10 -29.72 -20.70
C VAL A 12 -4.95 -30.90 -21.21
N LEU A 13 -5.55 -30.74 -22.38
CA LEU A 13 -6.25 -31.83 -23.06
C LEU A 13 -5.23 -32.73 -23.75
N ASP A 14 -5.18 -34.00 -23.36
CA ASP A 14 -4.49 -35.03 -24.13
C ASP A 14 -5.35 -35.38 -25.36
N GLU A 15 -4.87 -35.00 -26.55
CA GLU A 15 -5.61 -35.22 -27.81
C GLU A 15 -5.74 -36.71 -28.18
N GLU A 16 -4.88 -37.59 -27.66
CA GLU A 16 -4.93 -39.03 -27.96
C GLU A 16 -6.00 -39.74 -27.14
N THR A 17 -6.13 -39.37 -25.86
CA THR A 17 -7.08 -40.00 -24.92
C THR A 17 -8.40 -39.24 -24.84
N GLY A 18 -8.39 -37.94 -25.13
CA GLY A 18 -9.51 -37.02 -24.90
C GLY A 18 -9.72 -36.67 -23.43
N GLU A 19 -8.77 -37.00 -22.56
CA GLU A 19 -8.81 -36.72 -21.12
C GLU A 19 -7.97 -35.49 -20.78
N TYR A 20 -8.33 -34.77 -19.72
CA TYR A 20 -7.51 -33.69 -19.20
C TYR A 20 -6.44 -34.26 -18.26
N VAL A 21 -5.18 -33.87 -18.49
CA VAL A 21 -4.02 -34.33 -17.72
C VAL A 21 -3.19 -33.15 -17.25
N TYR A 22 -2.52 -33.29 -16.11
CA TYR A 22 -1.61 -32.26 -15.61
C TYR A 22 -0.24 -32.36 -16.29
N ASP A 23 0.18 -31.26 -16.91
CA ASP A 23 1.53 -31.02 -17.43
C ASP A 23 2.31 -30.17 -16.43
N TYR A 24 3.17 -30.83 -15.65
CA TYR A 24 3.98 -30.17 -14.62
C TYR A 24 5.20 -29.42 -15.18
N ASP A 25 5.47 -29.54 -16.49
CA ASP A 25 6.52 -28.80 -17.20
C ASP A 25 5.97 -27.56 -17.94
N ALA A 26 4.65 -27.34 -17.89
CA ALA A 26 3.92 -26.28 -18.57
C ALA A 26 4.53 -24.88 -18.38
N ASP A 27 5.03 -24.55 -17.18
CA ASP A 27 5.65 -23.25 -16.89
C ASP A 27 7.05 -23.36 -16.26
N ALA A 28 7.96 -24.04 -16.97
CA ALA A 28 9.34 -24.19 -16.53
C ALA A 28 10.06 -22.84 -16.30
N GLY A 29 9.64 -21.77 -16.99
CA GLY A 29 10.22 -20.43 -16.86
C GLY A 29 9.90 -19.80 -15.51
N GLN A 30 8.62 -19.68 -15.16
CA GLN A 30 8.20 -19.12 -13.87
C GLN A 30 8.62 -20.03 -12.72
N LEU A 31 8.54 -21.36 -12.87
CA LEU A 31 9.01 -22.30 -11.85
C LEU A 31 10.50 -22.14 -11.53
N ASN A 32 11.34 -21.84 -12.54
CA ASN A 32 12.76 -21.58 -12.30
C ASN A 32 12.98 -20.26 -11.56
N VAL A 33 12.20 -19.21 -11.86
CA VAL A 33 12.25 -17.94 -11.12
C VAL A 33 11.80 -18.15 -9.67
N LEU A 34 10.66 -18.82 -9.45
CA LEU A 34 10.14 -19.12 -8.12
C LEU A 34 11.17 -19.88 -7.26
N LYS A 35 11.74 -20.97 -7.79
CA LYS A 35 12.76 -21.76 -7.08
C LYS A 35 13.97 -20.93 -6.67
N ARG A 36 14.48 -20.09 -7.57
CA ARG A 36 15.62 -19.21 -7.29
C ARG A 36 15.28 -18.10 -6.31
N ALA A 37 14.07 -17.54 -6.37
CA ALA A 37 13.60 -16.52 -5.45
C ALA A 37 13.46 -17.09 -4.03
N VAL A 38 12.86 -18.28 -3.89
CA VAL A 38 12.73 -18.99 -2.61
C VAL A 38 14.11 -19.34 -2.05
N GLU A 39 15.03 -19.87 -2.87
CA GLU A 39 16.40 -20.15 -2.44
C GLU A 39 17.14 -18.88 -1.97
N ALA A 40 16.97 -17.76 -2.67
CA ALA A 40 17.58 -16.49 -2.31
C ALA A 40 16.98 -15.85 -1.05
N ALA A 41 15.67 -16.02 -0.82
CA ALA A 41 14.96 -15.50 0.33
C ALA A 41 15.15 -16.36 1.60
N GLY A 42 15.39 -17.67 1.44
CA GLY A 42 15.54 -18.60 2.56
C GLY A 42 14.29 -18.65 3.44
N ASP A 43 14.47 -18.59 4.76
CA ASP A 43 13.38 -18.68 5.75
C ASP A 43 12.43 -17.47 5.71
N GLU A 44 12.79 -16.40 5.00
CA GLU A 44 11.95 -15.20 4.82
C GLU A 44 11.10 -15.26 3.55
N ALA A 45 11.12 -16.37 2.80
CA ALA A 45 10.30 -16.54 1.62
C ALA A 45 8.80 -16.54 1.97
N ILE A 46 8.03 -15.74 1.24
CA ILE A 46 6.57 -15.73 1.29
C ILE A 46 6.09 -15.97 -0.14
N VAL A 47 5.28 -17.01 -0.33
CA VAL A 47 4.86 -17.46 -1.66
C VAL A 47 3.34 -17.40 -1.77
N GLU A 48 2.87 -16.65 -2.75
CA GLU A 48 1.47 -16.60 -3.15
C GLU A 48 1.33 -17.19 -4.56
N VAL A 49 0.31 -18.03 -4.75
CA VAL A 49 -0.09 -18.53 -6.07
C VAL A 49 -1.40 -17.85 -6.45
N PHE A 50 -1.48 -17.24 -7.62
CA PHE A 50 -2.67 -16.53 -8.07
C PHE A 50 -3.08 -16.94 -9.48
N SER A 51 -4.31 -16.64 -9.86
CA SER A 51 -4.86 -16.97 -11.17
C SER A 51 -5.60 -15.79 -11.80
N ASN A 52 -5.10 -15.33 -12.95
CA ASN A 52 -5.80 -14.33 -13.77
C ASN A 52 -7.08 -14.88 -14.43
N SER A 53 -7.11 -16.17 -14.75
CA SER A 53 -8.23 -16.79 -15.44
C SER A 53 -8.24 -18.32 -15.26
N PRO A 54 -9.43 -18.95 -15.21
CA PRO A 54 -9.53 -20.40 -15.30
C PRO A 54 -8.92 -20.95 -16.60
N PRO A 55 -8.57 -22.25 -16.63
CA PRO A 55 -8.24 -22.93 -17.89
C PRO A 55 -9.30 -22.67 -18.96
N TYR A 56 -8.89 -22.29 -20.19
CA TYR A 56 -9.82 -21.79 -21.21
C TYR A 56 -11.02 -22.71 -21.49
N PHE A 57 -10.88 -24.04 -21.32
CA PHE A 57 -11.96 -25.00 -21.54
C PHE A 57 -13.00 -25.03 -20.41
N MET A 58 -12.70 -24.47 -19.23
CA MET A 58 -13.64 -24.21 -18.15
C MET A 58 -14.39 -22.88 -18.35
N THR A 59 -13.93 -22.02 -19.26
CA THR A 59 -14.57 -20.71 -19.50
C THR A 59 -15.74 -20.78 -20.48
N VAL A 60 -16.71 -19.89 -20.33
CA VAL A 60 -17.88 -19.75 -21.23
C VAL A 60 -17.43 -19.38 -22.65
N SER A 61 -16.47 -18.47 -22.79
CA SER A 61 -15.96 -18.03 -24.08
C SER A 61 -15.03 -19.03 -24.78
N GLY A 62 -14.50 -20.02 -24.04
CA GLY A 62 -13.42 -20.88 -24.53
C GLY A 62 -12.09 -20.13 -24.67
N CYS A 63 -11.90 -19.04 -23.91
CA CYS A 63 -10.77 -18.11 -24.00
C CYS A 63 -10.42 -17.54 -22.61
N SER A 64 -9.15 -17.68 -22.21
CA SER A 64 -8.64 -17.19 -20.92
C SER A 64 -8.42 -15.66 -20.88
N SER A 65 -8.56 -14.94 -22.00
CA SER A 65 -8.48 -13.47 -21.99
C SER A 65 -9.77 -12.78 -21.51
N GLY A 66 -10.86 -13.55 -21.33
CA GLY A 66 -12.13 -13.05 -20.82
C GLY A 66 -13.36 -13.48 -21.61
N GLY A 67 -14.51 -12.88 -21.26
CA GLY A 67 -15.84 -13.21 -21.80
C GLY A 67 -16.16 -12.52 -23.12
N PHE A 68 -17.16 -13.02 -23.86
CA PHE A 68 -17.69 -12.29 -25.02
C PHE A 68 -18.41 -11.00 -24.62
N ASP A 69 -19.04 -11.02 -23.45
CA ASP A 69 -19.44 -9.82 -22.70
C ASP A 69 -18.53 -9.74 -21.48
N PRO A 70 -17.72 -8.69 -21.33
CA PRO A 70 -16.76 -8.57 -20.23
C PRO A 70 -17.40 -8.14 -18.90
N ASN A 71 -18.73 -7.96 -18.83
CA ASN A 71 -19.44 -7.53 -17.62
C ASN A 71 -20.20 -8.67 -16.91
N ILE A 72 -19.97 -9.92 -17.33
CA ILE A 72 -20.63 -11.09 -16.75
C ILE A 72 -19.61 -12.20 -16.56
N ASP A 73 -19.89 -13.10 -15.62
CA ASP A 73 -19.13 -14.32 -15.37
C ASP A 73 -18.63 -15.00 -16.65
N ASN A 74 -17.32 -15.30 -16.68
CA ASN A 74 -16.72 -16.09 -17.75
C ASN A 74 -16.33 -17.51 -17.32
N LEU A 75 -16.50 -17.90 -16.06
CA LEU A 75 -16.41 -19.30 -15.63
C LEU A 75 -17.76 -20.00 -15.89
N LYS A 76 -17.75 -21.23 -16.44
CA LYS A 76 -19.00 -21.99 -16.61
C LYS A 76 -19.60 -22.34 -15.25
N GLU A 77 -20.93 -22.27 -15.15
CA GLU A 77 -21.68 -22.56 -13.92
C GLU A 77 -21.35 -23.94 -13.31
N ASP A 78 -21.08 -24.93 -14.15
CA ASP A 78 -20.74 -26.31 -13.79
C ASP A 78 -19.24 -26.57 -13.58
N CYS A 79 -18.37 -25.55 -13.69
CA CYS A 79 -16.92 -25.68 -13.54
C CYS A 79 -16.34 -25.00 -12.29
N PHE A 80 -17.17 -24.47 -11.38
CA PHE A 80 -16.67 -23.83 -10.15
C PHE A 80 -15.91 -24.81 -9.24
N ASP A 81 -16.45 -26.01 -9.03
CA ASP A 81 -15.79 -27.06 -8.24
C ASP A 81 -14.48 -27.52 -8.93
N ASP A 82 -14.52 -27.72 -10.25
CA ASP A 82 -13.35 -28.14 -11.03
C ASP A 82 -12.23 -27.09 -11.02
N PHE A 83 -12.58 -25.80 -11.03
CA PHE A 83 -11.60 -24.73 -10.98
C PHE A 83 -10.98 -24.58 -9.59
N ALA A 84 -11.78 -24.66 -8.53
CA ALA A 84 -11.28 -24.69 -7.16
C ALA A 84 -10.34 -25.89 -6.93
N GLU A 85 -10.70 -27.06 -7.47
CA GLU A 85 -9.88 -28.26 -7.41
C GLU A 85 -8.56 -28.10 -8.18
N TYR A 86 -8.59 -27.47 -9.35
CA TYR A 86 -7.39 -27.14 -10.11
C TYR A 86 -6.42 -26.26 -9.32
N LEU A 87 -6.92 -25.20 -8.67
CA LEU A 87 -6.10 -24.32 -7.83
C LEU A 87 -5.48 -25.08 -6.65
N ALA A 88 -6.26 -25.90 -5.96
CA ALA A 88 -5.78 -26.70 -4.83
C ALA A 88 -4.75 -27.75 -5.27
N HIS A 89 -4.96 -28.41 -6.42
CA HIS A 89 -4.04 -29.40 -6.96
C HIS A 89 -2.67 -28.81 -7.30
N VAL A 90 -2.64 -27.69 -8.04
CA VAL A 90 -1.39 -27.02 -8.41
C VAL A 90 -0.66 -26.51 -7.15
N THR A 91 -1.40 -25.96 -6.19
CA THR A 91 -0.87 -25.55 -4.89
C THR A 91 -0.25 -26.72 -4.13
N ASN A 92 -0.94 -27.87 -4.09
CA ASN A 92 -0.43 -29.09 -3.48
C ASN A 92 0.87 -29.56 -4.13
N TYR A 93 0.96 -29.52 -5.47
CA TYR A 93 2.19 -29.88 -6.17
C TYR A 93 3.36 -28.95 -5.79
N ILE A 94 3.13 -27.63 -5.77
CA ILE A 94 4.16 -26.66 -5.38
C ILE A 94 4.60 -26.90 -3.92
N GLN A 95 3.65 -27.09 -3.01
CA GLN A 95 3.95 -27.29 -1.59
C GLN A 95 4.65 -28.64 -1.32
N ASN A 96 4.04 -29.74 -1.75
CA ASN A 96 4.43 -31.07 -1.29
C ASN A 96 5.40 -31.79 -2.24
N GLU A 97 5.31 -31.55 -3.55
CA GLU A 97 6.19 -32.21 -4.53
C GLU A 97 7.45 -31.38 -4.83
N LEU A 98 7.31 -30.04 -4.92
CA LEU A 98 8.47 -29.15 -5.09
C LEU A 98 9.12 -28.73 -3.77
N GLY A 99 8.44 -28.93 -2.63
CA GLY A 99 8.94 -28.57 -1.30
C GLY A 99 9.01 -27.07 -1.07
N ILE A 100 8.13 -26.29 -1.69
CA ILE A 100 8.07 -24.82 -1.57
C ILE A 100 6.85 -24.47 -0.73
N GLU A 101 7.04 -23.99 0.49
CA GLU A 101 5.94 -23.59 1.36
C GLU A 101 5.09 -22.48 0.71
N VAL A 102 3.81 -22.76 0.49
CA VAL A 102 2.86 -21.79 -0.07
C VAL A 102 2.12 -21.13 1.08
N THR A 103 2.12 -19.80 1.12
CA THR A 103 1.46 -19.01 2.15
C THR A 103 -0.01 -18.80 1.83
N SER A 104 -0.33 -18.50 0.57
CA SER A 104 -1.68 -18.14 0.15
C SER A 104 -1.97 -18.46 -1.31
N VAL A 105 -3.26 -18.60 -1.61
CA VAL A 105 -3.80 -18.78 -2.96
C VAL A 105 -4.86 -17.71 -3.22
N SER A 106 -4.72 -16.99 -4.33
CA SER A 106 -5.76 -16.09 -4.84
C SER A 106 -6.45 -16.69 -6.07
N PRO A 107 -7.77 -16.97 -6.01
CA PRO A 107 -8.49 -17.61 -7.10
C PRO A 107 -8.83 -16.66 -8.26
N MET A 108 -8.70 -15.35 -8.07
CA MET A 108 -9.19 -14.32 -8.99
C MET A 108 -8.26 -13.10 -9.03
N ASN A 109 -8.36 -12.30 -10.09
CA ASN A 109 -7.60 -11.07 -10.29
C ASN A 109 -8.46 -10.02 -11.00
N GLU A 110 -8.61 -8.85 -10.41
CA GLU A 110 -9.47 -7.74 -10.87
C GLU A 110 -10.84 -8.22 -11.39
N PRO A 111 -11.59 -8.99 -10.57
CA PRO A 111 -12.73 -9.77 -11.04
C PRO A 111 -13.93 -8.94 -11.47
N ASN A 112 -14.20 -7.77 -10.89
CA ASN A 112 -15.40 -6.97 -11.20
C ASN A 112 -15.08 -5.79 -12.10
N THR A 113 -14.39 -6.10 -13.20
CA THR A 113 -14.00 -5.11 -14.21
C THR A 113 -14.63 -5.43 -15.55
N ASN A 114 -14.75 -4.42 -16.41
CA ASN A 114 -15.42 -4.51 -17.71
C ASN A 114 -14.46 -4.61 -18.90
N PHE A 115 -13.19 -4.93 -18.65
CA PHE A 115 -12.14 -4.95 -19.67
C PHE A 115 -11.56 -6.34 -19.97
N TRP A 116 -12.05 -7.40 -19.31
CA TRP A 116 -11.73 -8.79 -19.62
C TRP A 116 -12.56 -9.32 -20.79
N GLY A 117 -12.16 -8.94 -22.01
CA GLY A 117 -12.79 -9.36 -23.26
C GLY A 117 -12.12 -10.57 -23.93
N ALA A 118 -12.93 -11.46 -24.51
CA ALA A 118 -12.46 -12.59 -25.30
C ALA A 118 -11.64 -12.14 -26.52
N ASN A 119 -10.50 -12.79 -26.76
CA ASN A 119 -9.52 -12.44 -27.80
C ASN A 119 -8.88 -11.06 -27.63
N SER A 120 -8.80 -10.58 -26.39
CA SER A 120 -7.98 -9.42 -26.03
C SER A 120 -6.51 -9.72 -26.27
N TYR A 121 -5.78 -8.74 -26.81
CA TYR A 121 -4.34 -8.85 -27.08
C TYR A 121 -3.44 -8.46 -25.88
N LYS A 122 -4.08 -8.17 -24.74
CA LYS A 122 -3.46 -7.60 -23.54
C LYS A 122 -2.94 -8.72 -22.63
N GLN A 123 -3.84 -9.47 -22.02
CA GLN A 123 -3.53 -10.52 -21.05
C GLN A 123 -4.74 -11.41 -20.74
N GLU A 124 -4.51 -12.46 -19.93
CA GLU A 124 -5.54 -13.28 -19.29
C GLU A 124 -6.40 -12.47 -18.31
N GLY A 125 -7.64 -12.88 -18.13
CA GLY A 125 -8.60 -12.26 -17.22
C GLY A 125 -9.91 -13.04 -17.16
N CYS A 126 -10.65 -12.91 -16.06
CA CYS A 126 -11.95 -13.53 -15.90
C CYS A 126 -12.83 -12.65 -15.01
N HIS A 127 -13.96 -12.19 -15.55
CA HIS A 127 -14.96 -11.52 -14.73
C HIS A 127 -15.60 -12.54 -13.77
N PHE A 128 -15.78 -12.13 -12.52
CA PHE A 128 -16.61 -12.81 -11.52
C PHE A 128 -17.58 -11.80 -10.92
N ASP A 129 -18.88 -12.07 -11.03
CA ASP A 129 -19.94 -11.22 -10.51
C ASP A 129 -19.75 -11.01 -8.99
N ALA A 130 -19.77 -9.73 -8.57
CA ALA A 130 -19.61 -9.34 -7.18
C ALA A 130 -20.67 -9.99 -6.27
N GLY A 131 -20.26 -10.39 -5.07
CA GLY A 131 -21.13 -11.09 -4.13
C GLY A 131 -21.24 -12.58 -4.42
N GLU A 132 -22.09 -13.01 -5.35
CA GLU A 132 -22.44 -14.44 -5.53
C GLU A 132 -21.27 -15.28 -6.08
N SER A 133 -20.76 -14.94 -7.26
CA SER A 133 -19.73 -15.75 -7.94
C SER A 133 -18.37 -15.65 -7.25
N GLN A 134 -18.01 -14.47 -6.78
CA GLN A 134 -16.80 -14.26 -5.96
C GLN A 134 -16.86 -15.04 -4.64
N SER A 135 -17.99 -15.00 -3.90
CA SER A 135 -18.15 -15.80 -2.67
C SER A 135 -18.02 -17.29 -2.96
N LYS A 136 -18.70 -17.77 -4.02
CA LYS A 136 -18.71 -19.18 -4.38
C LYS A 136 -17.31 -19.72 -4.64
N ILE A 137 -16.48 -18.99 -5.39
CA ILE A 137 -15.12 -19.48 -5.69
C ILE A 137 -14.18 -19.37 -4.48
N ILE A 138 -14.33 -18.37 -3.61
CA ILE A 138 -13.60 -18.29 -2.33
C ILE A 138 -13.94 -19.52 -1.47
N GLU A 139 -15.22 -19.81 -1.32
CA GLU A 139 -15.70 -20.93 -0.51
C GLU A 139 -15.18 -22.28 -1.00
N LEU A 140 -15.28 -22.52 -2.31
CA LEU A 140 -14.87 -23.78 -2.92
C LEU A 140 -13.35 -23.94 -2.92
N THR A 141 -12.58 -22.88 -3.14
CA THR A 141 -11.12 -22.93 -3.08
C THR A 141 -10.67 -23.29 -1.66
N TYR A 142 -11.30 -22.72 -0.64
CA TYR A 142 -11.01 -23.06 0.76
C TYR A 142 -11.29 -24.53 1.03
N GLU A 143 -12.46 -25.04 0.61
CA GLU A 143 -12.85 -26.43 0.82
C GLU A 143 -11.94 -27.41 0.06
N ALA A 144 -11.54 -27.08 -1.16
CA ALA A 144 -10.63 -27.88 -1.98
C ALA A 144 -9.23 -27.98 -1.35
N LEU A 145 -8.68 -26.87 -0.84
CA LEU A 145 -7.38 -26.89 -0.15
C LEU A 145 -7.37 -27.87 1.04
N ARG A 146 -8.48 -28.00 1.78
CA ARG A 146 -8.56 -28.93 2.93
C ARG A 146 -8.68 -30.39 2.52
N GLN A 147 -9.12 -30.67 1.30
CA GLN A 147 -9.09 -32.04 0.75
C GLN A 147 -7.66 -32.51 0.44
N TYR A 148 -6.73 -31.57 0.26
CA TYR A 148 -5.30 -31.82 0.06
C TYR A 148 -4.47 -31.70 1.35
N ASP A 149 -5.10 -31.63 2.53
CA ASP A 149 -4.43 -31.40 3.82
C ASP A 149 -3.58 -30.10 3.84
N LEU A 150 -4.00 -29.07 3.08
CA LEU A 150 -3.32 -27.78 2.98
C LEU A 150 -3.88 -26.74 3.95
N ASP A 151 -4.25 -27.12 5.17
CA ASP A 151 -4.86 -26.22 6.19
C ASP A 151 -4.03 -24.95 6.49
N ASN A 152 -2.73 -25.00 6.23
CA ASN A 152 -1.79 -23.89 6.42
C ASN A 152 -1.87 -22.82 5.32
N VAL A 153 -2.48 -23.11 4.16
CA VAL A 153 -2.59 -22.20 3.03
C VAL A 153 -3.86 -21.36 3.17
N MET A 154 -3.72 -20.04 3.12
CA MET A 154 -4.85 -19.10 3.16
C MET A 154 -5.49 -18.94 1.78
N VAL A 155 -6.81 -18.79 1.73
CA VAL A 155 -7.48 -18.21 0.56
C VAL A 155 -7.49 -16.70 0.74
N VAL A 156 -7.07 -15.97 -0.28
CA VAL A 156 -7.05 -14.50 -0.29
C VAL A 156 -7.81 -13.98 -1.50
N ALA A 157 -8.35 -12.77 -1.41
CA ALA A 157 -9.19 -12.18 -2.46
C ALA A 157 -9.31 -10.65 -2.25
N SER A 158 -9.76 -9.89 -3.24
CA SER A 158 -10.08 -10.31 -4.62
C SER A 158 -9.01 -9.89 -5.64
N ASP A 159 -7.91 -9.27 -5.18
CA ASP A 159 -6.95 -8.62 -6.08
C ASP A 159 -7.68 -7.60 -6.97
N GLU A 160 -8.64 -6.85 -6.39
CA GLU A 160 -9.45 -5.90 -7.16
C GLU A 160 -8.64 -4.66 -7.55
N THR A 161 -8.85 -4.18 -8.79
CA THR A 161 -8.10 -3.10 -9.44
C THR A 161 -8.19 -1.77 -8.69
N SER A 162 -9.28 -1.59 -7.93
CA SER A 162 -9.63 -0.39 -7.19
C SER A 162 -10.03 -0.72 -5.76
N THR A 163 -9.53 0.08 -4.83
CA THR A 163 -9.85 -0.01 -3.41
C THR A 163 -11.33 0.27 -3.12
N GLU A 164 -12.03 1.06 -3.95
CA GLU A 164 -13.47 1.31 -3.80
C GLU A 164 -14.30 0.09 -4.18
N LEU A 165 -13.99 -0.54 -5.32
CA LEU A 165 -14.66 -1.77 -5.75
C LEU A 165 -14.39 -2.89 -4.75
N GLN A 166 -13.18 -3.00 -4.23
CA GLN A 166 -12.83 -3.97 -3.19
C GLN A 166 -13.76 -3.87 -1.96
N ILE A 167 -14.06 -2.65 -1.50
CA ILE A 167 -14.99 -2.42 -0.36
C ILE A 167 -16.40 -2.85 -0.74
N GLU A 168 -16.87 -2.47 -1.93
CA GLU A 168 -18.21 -2.79 -2.41
C GLU A 168 -18.42 -4.31 -2.55
N GLU A 169 -17.45 -5.02 -3.11
CA GLU A 169 -17.43 -6.47 -3.25
C GLU A 169 -17.44 -7.18 -1.90
N TYR A 170 -16.51 -6.81 -1.01
CA TYR A 170 -16.41 -7.42 0.31
C TYR A 170 -17.72 -7.32 1.07
N ASN A 171 -18.40 -6.17 0.99
CA ASN A 171 -19.69 -5.97 1.63
C ASN A 171 -20.81 -6.87 1.08
N LEU A 172 -20.69 -7.34 -0.16
CA LEU A 172 -21.62 -8.26 -0.81
C LEU A 172 -21.29 -9.73 -0.58
N TYR A 173 -20.12 -10.06 -0.02
CA TYR A 173 -19.74 -11.45 0.24
C TYR A 173 -20.68 -12.14 1.22
N SER A 174 -20.87 -13.45 1.00
CA SER A 174 -21.57 -14.32 1.94
C SER A 174 -20.82 -14.34 3.28
N ASP A 175 -21.54 -14.53 4.39
CA ASP A 175 -20.90 -14.67 5.71
C ASP A 175 -19.87 -15.80 5.72
N LYS A 176 -20.11 -16.87 4.96
CA LYS A 176 -19.21 -18.02 4.85
C LYS A 176 -17.94 -17.68 4.05
N ALA A 177 -18.06 -16.92 2.97
CA ALA A 177 -16.89 -16.44 2.22
C ALA A 177 -16.03 -15.51 3.08
N LYS A 178 -16.64 -14.62 3.87
CA LYS A 178 -15.93 -13.76 4.83
C LYS A 178 -15.22 -14.59 5.91
N GLU A 179 -15.86 -15.63 6.45
CA GLU A 179 -15.23 -16.54 7.42
C GLU A 179 -14.04 -17.32 6.84
N TYR A 180 -14.11 -17.68 5.56
CA TYR A 180 -13.07 -18.47 4.89
C TYR A 180 -11.94 -17.63 4.30
N LEU A 181 -12.15 -16.32 4.13
CA LEU A 181 -11.14 -15.39 3.64
C LEU A 181 -10.06 -15.18 4.70
N GLY A 182 -8.80 -15.45 4.35
CA GLY A 182 -7.67 -15.28 5.26
C GLY A 182 -7.06 -13.87 5.23
N ARG A 183 -7.21 -13.15 4.11
CA ARG A 183 -6.63 -11.82 3.89
C ARG A 183 -7.34 -11.09 2.76
N ILE A 184 -7.41 -9.76 2.88
CA ILE A 184 -7.79 -8.90 1.75
C ILE A 184 -6.54 -8.59 0.92
N ASN A 185 -6.64 -8.79 -0.39
CA ASN A 185 -5.67 -8.39 -1.39
C ASN A 185 -6.31 -7.34 -2.30
N THR A 186 -5.63 -6.23 -2.56
CA THR A 186 -6.14 -5.14 -3.39
C THR A 186 -5.05 -4.47 -4.20
N HIS A 187 -5.42 -3.86 -5.33
CA HIS A 187 -4.52 -3.07 -6.17
C HIS A 187 -4.75 -1.58 -5.94
N THR A 188 -3.73 -0.78 -6.28
CA THR A 188 -3.80 0.67 -6.09
C THR A 188 -3.46 1.44 -7.37
N TYR A 189 -3.90 0.96 -8.54
CA TYR A 189 -3.65 1.65 -9.82
C TYR A 189 -4.23 3.07 -9.85
N ASN A 190 -5.49 3.24 -9.39
CA ASN A 190 -6.15 4.55 -9.25
C ASN A 190 -7.06 4.55 -8.01
N PRO A 191 -6.48 4.53 -6.80
CA PRO A 191 -7.23 4.20 -5.61
C PRO A 191 -8.13 5.37 -5.18
N THR A 192 -9.38 5.04 -4.85
CA THR A 192 -10.35 5.90 -4.17
C THR A 192 -10.77 5.21 -2.87
N ARG A 193 -11.07 5.96 -1.81
CA ARG A 193 -11.46 5.37 -0.50
C ARG A 193 -10.37 4.45 0.09
N ILE A 194 -9.10 4.71 -0.20
CA ILE A 194 -7.95 3.88 0.24
C ILE A 194 -7.86 3.74 1.77
N GLY A 195 -8.07 4.84 2.51
CA GLY A 195 -8.08 4.81 3.97
C GLY A 195 -9.28 4.06 4.55
N GLU A 196 -10.42 4.10 3.87
CA GLU A 196 -11.62 3.35 4.26
C GLU A 196 -11.39 1.84 4.12
N LEU A 197 -10.72 1.40 3.05
CA LEU A 197 -10.37 -0.02 2.90
C LEU A 197 -9.38 -0.48 3.98
N GLY A 198 -8.39 0.36 4.31
CA GLY A 198 -7.47 0.10 5.41
C GLY A 198 -8.18 0.00 6.76
N GLN A 199 -9.22 0.81 6.99
CA GLN A 199 -10.04 0.75 8.21
C GLN A 199 -10.95 -0.49 8.23
N LEU A 200 -11.60 -0.81 7.10
CA LEU A 200 -12.41 -2.03 6.93
C LEU A 200 -11.61 -3.28 7.29
N ALA A 201 -10.37 -3.40 6.81
CA ALA A 201 -9.50 -4.52 7.14
C ALA A 201 -9.22 -4.62 8.66
N LYS A 202 -9.01 -3.48 9.34
CA LYS A 202 -8.80 -3.44 10.79
C LYS A 202 -10.06 -3.85 11.56
N ASP A 203 -11.22 -3.38 11.14
CA ASP A 203 -12.50 -3.66 11.79
C ASP A 203 -12.89 -5.15 11.67
N GLU A 204 -12.59 -5.76 10.53
CA GLU A 204 -12.79 -7.20 10.28
C GLU A 204 -11.69 -8.07 10.93
N GLY A 205 -10.63 -7.44 11.47
CA GLY A 205 -9.50 -8.14 12.07
C GLY A 205 -8.61 -8.86 11.05
N PHE A 206 -8.66 -8.45 9.79
CA PHE A 206 -7.84 -8.99 8.72
C PHE A 206 -6.49 -8.31 8.62
N ASN A 207 -5.56 -9.08 8.07
CA ASN A 207 -4.41 -8.51 7.42
C ASN A 207 -4.80 -8.03 6.00
N LEU A 208 -4.08 -7.06 5.45
CA LEU A 208 -4.33 -6.54 4.11
C LEU A 208 -3.02 -6.37 3.35
N TRP A 209 -3.00 -6.79 2.08
CA TRP A 209 -1.90 -6.55 1.16
C TRP A 209 -2.30 -5.59 0.05
N MET A 210 -1.41 -4.64 -0.24
CA MET A 210 -1.37 -4.02 -1.56
C MET A 210 -0.64 -5.03 -2.46
N SER A 211 -1.40 -5.84 -3.19
CA SER A 211 -0.91 -7.05 -3.88
C SER A 211 -0.43 -6.79 -5.31
N GLU A 212 -0.78 -5.65 -5.89
CA GLU A 212 -0.30 -5.27 -7.21
C GLU A 212 -0.42 -3.77 -7.46
N VAL A 213 0.68 -3.15 -7.87
CA VAL A 213 0.65 -1.89 -8.61
C VAL A 213 1.99 -1.70 -9.34
N ASP A 214 1.95 -0.98 -10.44
CA ASP A 214 3.11 -0.35 -11.05
C ASP A 214 2.61 0.79 -11.98
N GLY A 215 3.53 1.49 -12.65
CA GLY A 215 3.17 2.56 -13.56
C GLY A 215 4.36 3.20 -14.25
N ASN A 216 4.04 4.18 -15.07
CA ASN A 216 4.99 4.94 -15.90
C ASN A 216 5.06 6.42 -15.48
N GLY A 217 4.83 6.71 -14.20
CA GLY A 217 4.96 8.05 -13.66
C GLY A 217 6.42 8.49 -13.50
N VAL A 218 6.61 9.79 -13.34
CA VAL A 218 7.86 10.41 -12.93
C VAL A 218 7.58 11.40 -11.80
N ALA A 219 8.52 11.52 -10.88
CA ALA A 219 8.49 12.51 -9.82
C ALA A 219 9.82 13.25 -9.73
N GLY A 220 9.80 14.39 -9.03
CA GLY A 220 10.96 15.23 -8.81
C GLY A 220 11.21 16.29 -9.88
N THR A 221 11.99 17.29 -9.51
CA THR A 221 12.33 18.43 -10.39
C THR A 221 13.64 18.16 -11.10
N ASP A 222 13.63 18.13 -12.45
CA ASP A 222 14.80 17.84 -13.28
C ASP A 222 15.54 16.54 -12.88
N ALA A 223 14.76 15.52 -12.50
CA ALA A 223 15.27 14.29 -11.88
C ALA A 223 16.02 13.33 -12.83
N GLY A 224 15.89 13.49 -14.15
CA GLY A 224 16.49 12.59 -15.12
C GLY A 224 16.12 11.12 -14.86
N GLU A 225 17.11 10.23 -14.80
CA GLU A 225 16.90 8.79 -14.55
C GLU A 225 16.32 8.47 -13.16
N MET A 226 16.41 9.40 -12.21
CA MET A 226 15.75 9.24 -10.90
C MET A 226 14.25 9.49 -10.97
N GLY A 227 13.71 10.04 -12.07
CA GLY A 227 12.30 10.42 -12.16
C GLY A 227 11.34 9.25 -11.89
N ALA A 228 11.53 8.13 -12.58
CA ALA A 228 10.72 6.92 -12.38
C ALA A 228 10.97 6.28 -10.99
N ALA A 229 12.19 6.41 -10.47
CA ALA A 229 12.60 5.89 -9.17
C ALA A 229 11.94 6.63 -8.00
N LEU A 230 11.89 7.96 -8.08
CA LEU A 230 11.22 8.82 -7.10
C LEU A 230 9.71 8.63 -7.14
N TRP A 231 9.12 8.45 -8.33
CA TRP A 231 7.69 8.16 -8.44
C TRP A 231 7.33 6.84 -7.75
N LEU A 232 8.13 5.77 -7.96
CA LEU A 232 7.89 4.50 -7.29
C LEU A 232 8.02 4.63 -5.76
N GLY A 233 9.05 5.32 -5.27
CA GLY A 233 9.22 5.53 -3.84
C GLY A 233 8.09 6.35 -3.20
N GLU A 234 7.62 7.39 -3.89
CA GLU A 234 6.43 8.17 -3.49
C GLU A 234 5.18 7.29 -3.45
N LYS A 235 4.98 6.43 -4.46
CA LYS A 235 3.86 5.51 -4.53
C LYS A 235 3.85 4.53 -3.35
N ILE A 236 4.98 3.88 -3.05
CA ILE A 236 5.15 2.97 -1.92
C ILE A 236 4.79 3.67 -0.59
N ILE A 237 5.32 4.87 -0.36
CA ILE A 237 5.06 5.63 0.86
C ILE A 237 3.59 6.00 0.99
N ASN A 238 3.00 6.53 -0.08
CA ASN A 238 1.61 6.97 -0.07
C ASN A 238 0.65 5.80 0.17
N ASP A 239 0.87 4.67 -0.49
CA ASP A 239 0.04 3.49 -0.30
C ASP A 239 0.20 2.95 1.12
N ILE A 240 1.43 2.83 1.63
CA ILE A 240 1.65 2.29 2.98
C ILE A 240 1.04 3.20 4.06
N ASN A 241 1.25 4.52 3.95
CA ASN A 241 0.72 5.48 4.92
C ASN A 241 -0.81 5.61 4.86
N SER A 242 -1.42 5.37 3.70
CA SER A 242 -2.88 5.55 3.50
C SER A 242 -3.67 4.26 3.73
N LEU A 243 -3.15 3.13 3.28
CA LEU A 243 -3.83 1.84 3.31
C LEU A 243 -3.43 1.00 4.55
N SER A 244 -2.30 1.30 5.18
CA SER A 244 -1.69 0.49 6.25
C SER A 244 -1.59 -1.02 5.90
N PRO A 245 -1.12 -1.41 4.70
CA PRO A 245 -0.99 -2.81 4.35
C PRO A 245 0.21 -3.43 5.07
N SER A 246 0.19 -4.74 5.30
CA SER A 246 1.37 -5.46 5.83
C SER A 246 2.37 -5.86 4.75
N ALA A 247 1.98 -5.80 3.48
CA ALA A 247 2.86 -6.00 2.33
C ALA A 247 2.47 -5.07 1.18
N TRP A 248 3.47 -4.69 0.40
CA TRP A 248 3.34 -3.93 -0.83
C TRP A 248 4.07 -4.69 -1.94
N VAL A 249 3.35 -5.12 -2.96
CA VAL A 249 3.83 -6.04 -4.00
C VAL A 249 3.78 -5.34 -5.36
N LEU A 250 4.93 -5.24 -6.02
CA LEU A 250 5.03 -4.69 -7.36
C LEU A 250 4.44 -5.66 -8.38
N TRP A 251 3.77 -5.18 -9.42
CA TRP A 251 3.22 -6.02 -10.49
C TRP A 251 4.28 -6.92 -11.16
N GLN A 252 5.22 -6.33 -11.90
CA GLN A 252 6.31 -7.07 -12.54
C GLN A 252 7.64 -6.39 -12.22
N VAL A 253 8.60 -7.16 -11.69
CA VAL A 253 9.93 -6.63 -11.41
C VAL A 253 10.70 -6.29 -12.70
N ILE A 254 10.46 -7.04 -13.78
CA ILE A 254 11.02 -6.83 -15.12
C ILE A 254 9.86 -6.92 -16.13
N ASP A 255 9.54 -5.80 -16.77
CA ASP A 255 8.49 -5.69 -17.81
C ASP A 255 9.07 -5.25 -19.18
N LYS A 256 10.30 -4.73 -19.20
CA LYS A 256 10.93 -4.21 -20.42
C LYS A 256 11.98 -5.16 -20.93
N HIS A 257 12.11 -5.23 -22.24
CA HIS A 257 13.00 -6.16 -22.92
C HIS A 257 13.68 -5.52 -24.13
N ILE A 258 14.89 -6.01 -24.41
CA ILE A 258 15.64 -5.77 -25.65
C ILE A 258 15.77 -7.12 -26.33
N CYS A 259 15.17 -7.26 -27.50
CA CYS A 259 15.25 -8.45 -28.34
C CYS A 259 15.20 -8.05 -29.82
N GLU A 260 16.32 -8.16 -30.55
CA GLU A 260 16.38 -7.85 -31.99
C GLU A 260 15.45 -8.76 -32.80
N GLU A 261 15.33 -10.04 -32.40
CA GLU A 261 14.40 -11.00 -33.01
C GLU A 261 12.93 -10.65 -32.69
N GLY A 262 12.70 -9.90 -31.62
CA GLY A 262 11.39 -9.61 -31.06
C GLY A 262 10.70 -10.85 -30.47
N TYR A 263 9.43 -10.70 -30.14
CA TYR A 263 8.58 -11.80 -29.67
C TYR A 263 7.28 -11.88 -30.47
N LYS A 264 6.99 -13.07 -31.04
CA LYS A 264 5.80 -13.34 -31.86
C LYS A 264 5.54 -12.30 -32.97
N GLY A 265 6.60 -11.81 -33.61
CA GLY A 265 6.51 -10.82 -34.69
C GLY A 265 6.32 -9.37 -34.21
N ARG A 266 6.32 -9.11 -32.89
CA ARG A 266 6.48 -7.77 -32.32
C ARG A 266 7.97 -7.53 -32.11
N GLN A 267 8.54 -6.56 -32.81
CA GLN A 267 9.94 -6.16 -32.61
C GLN A 267 10.04 -5.16 -31.46
N ASP A 268 11.06 -5.35 -30.62
CA ASP A 268 11.37 -4.39 -29.56
C ASP A 268 12.06 -3.16 -30.14
N SER A 269 11.87 -2.01 -29.49
CA SER A 269 12.50 -0.75 -29.90
C SER A 269 13.92 -0.55 -29.35
N GLY A 270 14.51 -1.59 -28.76
CA GLY A 270 15.76 -1.50 -28.02
C GLY A 270 15.59 -0.90 -26.63
N MET A 271 16.68 -0.35 -26.07
CA MET A 271 16.67 0.23 -24.73
C MET A 271 15.65 1.36 -24.62
N ILE A 272 14.84 1.31 -23.56
CA ILE A 272 13.84 2.33 -23.25
C ILE A 272 14.48 3.65 -22.83
N ASP A 273 13.75 4.75 -22.97
CA ASP A 273 14.14 6.04 -22.39
C ASP A 273 13.90 6.01 -20.87
N ILE A 274 14.95 5.65 -20.14
CA ILE A 274 14.98 5.56 -18.66
C ILE A 274 14.90 6.92 -17.96
N THR A 275 14.88 8.03 -18.69
CA THR A 275 14.58 9.36 -18.13
C THR A 275 13.08 9.64 -18.07
N GLN A 276 12.26 8.82 -18.73
CA GLN A 276 10.81 8.83 -18.62
C GLN A 276 10.34 7.77 -17.63
N GLY A 277 9.05 7.77 -17.32
CA GLY A 277 8.47 6.70 -16.51
C GLY A 277 8.22 5.45 -17.35
N PHE A 278 8.41 4.29 -16.74
CA PHE A 278 8.24 2.98 -17.36
C PHE A 278 7.85 1.93 -16.31
N TRP A 279 7.17 0.88 -16.78
CA TRP A 279 6.82 -0.30 -16.00
C TRP A 279 8.03 -1.22 -15.82
N GLY A 280 8.07 -1.96 -14.72
CA GLY A 280 9.23 -2.72 -14.26
C GLY A 280 10.25 -1.84 -13.54
N THR A 281 11.29 -2.49 -13.04
CA THR A 281 12.45 -1.85 -12.39
C THR A 281 13.75 -2.07 -13.15
N ALA A 282 13.77 -3.03 -14.07
CA ALA A 282 14.92 -3.42 -14.87
C ALA A 282 14.49 -3.83 -16.28
N VAL A 283 15.48 -3.90 -17.18
CA VAL A 283 15.29 -4.29 -18.58
C VAL A 283 16.00 -5.62 -18.83
N ALA A 284 15.30 -6.62 -19.36
CA ALA A 284 15.90 -7.87 -19.82
C ALA A 284 16.52 -7.69 -21.21
N ASP A 285 17.83 -7.79 -21.31
CA ASP A 285 18.53 -7.79 -22.59
C ASP A 285 18.71 -9.25 -23.06
N HIS A 286 17.80 -9.70 -23.93
CA HIS A 286 17.83 -11.05 -24.47
C HIS A 286 18.97 -11.25 -25.48
N ASP A 287 19.39 -10.18 -26.17
CA ASP A 287 20.44 -10.23 -27.18
C ASP A 287 21.82 -10.45 -26.53
N ASN A 288 22.04 -9.86 -25.35
CA ASN A 288 23.29 -9.98 -24.59
C ASN A 288 23.22 -10.93 -23.39
N VAL A 289 22.05 -11.49 -23.08
CA VAL A 289 21.79 -12.34 -21.90
C VAL A 289 22.16 -11.61 -20.61
N ASP A 290 21.63 -10.40 -20.44
CA ASP A 290 21.92 -9.51 -19.32
C ASP A 290 20.65 -8.88 -18.75
N ILE A 291 20.73 -8.40 -17.50
CA ILE A 291 19.67 -7.62 -16.86
C ILE A 291 20.20 -6.24 -16.53
N ILE A 292 19.65 -5.21 -17.19
CA ILE A 292 20.03 -3.82 -16.97
C ILE A 292 19.19 -3.27 -15.82
N LEU A 293 19.84 -3.08 -14.67
CA LEU A 293 19.23 -2.53 -13.47
C LEU A 293 19.13 -1.00 -13.58
N THR A 294 17.91 -0.45 -13.47
CA THR A 294 17.69 1.00 -13.51
C THR A 294 17.75 1.63 -12.13
N GLN A 295 17.73 2.97 -12.06
CA GLN A 295 17.57 3.64 -10.77
C GLN A 295 16.25 3.31 -10.05
N LYS A 296 15.21 2.91 -10.79
CA LYS A 296 13.95 2.42 -10.18
C LYS A 296 14.16 1.11 -9.41
N TYR A 297 15.06 0.23 -9.86
CA TYR A 297 15.47 -0.97 -9.10
C TYR A 297 16.22 -0.62 -7.82
N TYR A 298 17.17 0.30 -7.90
CA TYR A 298 17.91 0.73 -6.72
C TYR A 298 17.02 1.51 -5.74
N ALA A 299 16.05 2.31 -6.19
CA ALA A 299 15.07 2.92 -5.30
C ALA A 299 14.15 1.88 -4.66
N PHE A 300 13.64 0.91 -5.41
CA PHE A 300 12.84 -0.18 -4.85
C PHE A 300 13.59 -0.96 -3.77
N GLY A 301 14.89 -1.20 -3.98
CA GLY A 301 15.76 -1.84 -2.98
C GLY A 301 15.99 -1.01 -1.72
N GLN A 302 15.86 0.32 -1.75
CA GLN A 302 15.96 1.14 -0.53
C GLN A 302 14.83 0.82 0.46
N PHE A 303 13.70 0.30 -0.02
CA PHE A 303 12.62 -0.23 0.81
C PHE A 303 12.86 -1.71 1.10
N THR A 304 12.90 -2.55 0.07
CA THR A 304 12.81 -4.02 0.22
C THR A 304 14.06 -4.67 0.83
N ARG A 305 15.24 -4.04 0.76
CA ARG A 305 16.47 -4.59 1.37
C ARG A 305 16.57 -4.27 2.86
N TYR A 306 15.94 -3.19 3.32
CA TYR A 306 16.14 -2.65 4.66
C TYR A 306 14.90 -2.76 5.53
N ILE A 307 13.69 -2.70 4.97
CA ILE A 307 12.45 -3.03 5.64
C ILE A 307 12.21 -4.54 5.45
N ARG A 308 12.39 -5.32 6.51
CA ARG A 308 12.34 -6.79 6.47
C ARG A 308 11.05 -7.35 7.08
N PRO A 309 10.65 -8.59 6.71
CA PRO A 309 9.53 -9.26 7.34
C PRO A 309 9.63 -9.24 8.87
N GLY A 310 8.50 -8.96 9.53
CA GLY A 310 8.41 -8.87 11.00
C GLY A 310 8.70 -7.49 11.60
N MET A 311 9.18 -6.52 10.80
CA MET A 311 9.26 -5.12 11.24
C MET A 311 7.87 -4.50 11.37
N THR A 312 7.71 -3.61 12.34
CA THR A 312 6.49 -2.80 12.51
C THR A 312 6.62 -1.53 11.69
N LEU A 313 5.76 -1.37 10.67
CA LEU A 313 5.68 -0.13 9.90
C LEU A 313 5.21 1.01 10.82
N ILE A 314 5.90 2.14 10.74
CA ILE A 314 5.58 3.36 11.48
C ILE A 314 5.27 4.41 10.43
N HIS A 315 4.06 4.96 10.51
CA HIS A 315 3.68 6.07 9.64
C HIS A 315 4.59 7.26 9.94
N CYS A 316 5.22 7.78 8.90
CA CYS A 316 5.92 9.05 8.94
C CYS A 316 5.51 9.86 7.71
N GLY A 317 5.64 11.19 7.76
CA GLY A 317 5.01 12.10 6.79
C GLY A 317 5.30 11.81 5.32
N ALA A 318 4.65 12.55 4.42
CA ALA A 318 4.49 12.25 2.99
C ALA A 318 5.74 11.88 2.15
N ASP A 319 6.97 12.18 2.61
CA ASP A 319 8.21 11.89 1.89
C ASP A 319 9.08 10.82 2.60
N SER A 320 8.55 10.10 3.59
CA SER A 320 9.29 9.06 4.29
C SER A 320 8.41 7.87 4.70
N LEU A 321 9.05 6.71 4.85
CA LEU A 321 8.49 5.54 5.52
C LEU A 321 9.46 5.05 6.60
N ALA A 322 8.94 4.67 7.76
CA ALA A 322 9.72 4.10 8.83
C ALA A 322 9.27 2.67 9.16
N ALA A 323 10.20 1.84 9.62
CA ALA A 323 9.93 0.49 10.08
C ALA A 323 10.84 0.16 11.26
N TYR A 324 10.25 -0.38 12.34
CA TYR A 324 10.97 -0.72 13.55
C TYR A 324 11.12 -2.22 13.72
N ASN A 325 12.35 -2.65 14.00
CA ASN A 325 12.66 -4.02 14.39
C ASN A 325 12.75 -4.13 15.91
N LYS A 326 11.76 -4.79 16.52
CA LYS A 326 11.70 -4.97 17.98
C LYS A 326 12.82 -5.84 18.56
N ASP A 327 13.38 -6.75 17.75
CA ASP A 327 14.36 -7.72 18.21
C ASP A 327 15.78 -7.15 18.16
N THR A 328 16.09 -6.40 17.09
CA THR A 328 17.40 -5.73 16.93
C THR A 328 17.43 -4.32 17.50
N LYS A 329 16.26 -3.72 17.79
CA LYS A 329 16.10 -2.31 18.20
C LYS A 329 16.59 -1.33 17.14
N GLU A 330 16.47 -1.72 15.87
CA GLU A 330 16.80 -0.87 14.74
C GLU A 330 15.54 -0.16 14.23
N LEU A 331 15.64 1.14 14.01
CA LEU A 331 14.64 1.92 13.28
C LEU A 331 15.18 2.23 11.88
N VAL A 332 14.50 1.71 10.87
CA VAL A 332 14.79 1.99 9.46
C VAL A 332 13.91 3.14 9.01
N ILE A 333 14.49 4.15 8.36
CA ILE A 333 13.76 5.29 7.78
C ILE A 333 14.19 5.45 6.33
N VAL A 334 13.27 5.27 5.39
CA VAL A 334 13.50 5.50 3.96
C VAL A 334 12.90 6.85 3.59
N ALA A 335 13.69 7.75 3.01
CA ALA A 335 13.29 9.12 2.75
C ALA A 335 13.58 9.55 1.31
N LEU A 336 12.68 10.33 0.73
CA LEU A 336 12.84 10.91 -0.59
C LEU A 336 13.21 12.39 -0.50
N ASN A 337 14.10 12.79 -1.39
CA ASN A 337 14.18 14.17 -1.82
C ASN A 337 13.83 14.29 -3.30
N LYS A 338 12.69 14.91 -3.59
CA LYS A 338 12.15 15.16 -4.93
C LYS A 338 12.54 16.55 -5.46
N THR A 339 13.33 17.35 -4.74
CA THR A 339 13.73 18.68 -5.21
C THR A 339 15.03 18.59 -6.01
N ALA A 340 15.27 19.62 -6.83
CA ALA A 340 16.53 19.81 -7.55
C ALA A 340 17.69 20.30 -6.66
N GLU A 341 17.44 20.48 -5.36
CA GLU A 341 18.40 21.03 -4.39
C GLU A 341 18.54 20.09 -3.20
N ASP A 342 19.73 20.06 -2.60
CA ASP A 342 19.94 19.34 -1.34
C ASP A 342 19.11 19.98 -0.23
N LYS A 343 18.52 19.16 0.64
CA LYS A 343 17.74 19.63 1.80
C LYS A 343 18.24 19.00 3.08
N TYR A 344 18.19 19.74 4.19
CA TYR A 344 18.44 19.21 5.52
C TYR A 344 17.12 18.88 6.20
N VAL A 345 17.00 17.66 6.72
CA VAL A 345 15.82 17.17 7.42
C VAL A 345 16.20 16.81 8.85
N ASN A 346 15.40 17.27 9.80
CA ASN A 346 15.51 16.87 11.20
C ASN A 346 14.57 15.70 11.49
N TYR A 347 15.12 14.54 11.83
CA TYR A 347 14.36 13.38 12.28
C TYR A 347 14.28 13.40 13.80
N ASP A 348 13.15 13.89 14.29
CA ASP A 348 12.83 13.96 15.72
C ASP A 348 12.27 12.61 16.20
N LEU A 349 12.97 11.99 17.14
CA LEU A 349 12.65 10.71 17.76
C LEU A 349 12.40 10.87 19.27
N SER A 350 12.06 12.08 19.73
CA SER A 350 11.82 12.39 21.15
C SER A 350 10.67 11.61 21.79
N GLN A 351 9.77 11.03 20.99
CA GLN A 351 8.73 10.12 21.48
C GLN A 351 9.24 8.70 21.77
N MET A 352 10.47 8.36 21.35
CA MET A 352 11.11 7.10 21.68
C MET A 352 11.68 7.15 23.09
N ALA A 353 11.61 6.04 23.83
CA ALA A 353 12.14 5.96 25.18
C ALA A 353 13.68 6.06 25.21
N ALA A 354 14.34 5.59 24.14
CA ALA A 354 15.76 5.76 23.93
C ALA A 354 16.09 5.77 22.43
N VAL A 355 17.19 6.43 22.08
CA VAL A 355 17.77 6.45 20.73
C VAL A 355 19.28 6.23 20.87
N GLY A 356 19.85 5.32 20.08
CA GLY A 356 21.28 5.07 20.09
C GLY A 356 22.09 6.18 19.42
N GLY A 357 23.42 6.09 19.52
CA GLY A 357 24.34 7.13 19.06
C GLY A 357 24.76 7.04 17.59
N ARG A 358 24.30 6.04 16.84
CA ARG A 358 24.79 5.70 15.49
C ARG A 358 23.64 5.61 14.51
N VAL A 359 23.81 6.26 13.36
CA VAL A 359 22.89 6.23 12.22
C VAL A 359 23.67 5.83 10.97
N GLN A 360 23.35 4.67 10.41
CA GLN A 360 23.90 4.24 9.11
C GLN A 360 23.14 4.97 7.99
N THR A 361 23.84 5.34 6.92
CA THR A 361 23.23 6.08 5.80
C THR A 361 23.53 5.39 4.48
N ILE A 362 22.49 5.04 3.73
CA ILE A 362 22.57 4.37 2.44
C ILE A 362 21.82 5.20 1.40
N ARG A 363 22.45 5.57 0.29
CA ARG A 363 21.83 6.45 -0.72
C ARG A 363 21.78 5.85 -2.12
N THR A 364 20.69 6.14 -2.82
CA THR A 364 20.52 5.94 -4.26
C THR A 364 20.25 7.30 -4.91
N SER A 365 21.06 7.71 -5.89
CA SER A 365 20.90 8.98 -6.62
C SER A 365 21.66 8.99 -7.96
N GLY A 366 21.38 9.95 -8.84
CA GLY A 366 22.14 10.13 -10.09
C GLY A 366 21.70 9.18 -11.21
N THR A 367 22.64 8.70 -12.02
CA THR A 367 22.36 7.87 -13.22
C THR A 367 22.76 6.40 -13.01
N ILE A 368 22.38 5.52 -13.94
CA ILE A 368 22.84 4.12 -13.99
C ILE A 368 24.37 4.06 -14.14
N GLU A 369 24.99 4.96 -14.89
CA GLU A 369 26.44 4.90 -15.20
C GLU A 369 27.32 5.34 -14.02
N ASP A 370 27.03 6.50 -13.43
CA ASP A 370 27.92 7.17 -12.45
C ASP A 370 27.18 7.55 -11.15
N GLY A 371 25.96 7.07 -10.96
CA GLY A 371 25.16 7.34 -9.77
C GLY A 371 25.58 6.56 -8.53
N GLU A 372 24.88 6.84 -7.44
CA GLU A 372 24.95 6.06 -6.21
C GLU A 372 23.91 4.95 -6.29
N HIS A 373 24.35 3.71 -6.03
CA HIS A 373 23.51 2.51 -6.07
C HIS A 373 23.60 1.81 -4.72
N TRP A 374 22.65 2.11 -3.82
CA TRP A 374 22.75 1.71 -2.40
C TRP A 374 24.13 2.04 -1.78
N ALA A 375 24.66 3.21 -2.09
CA ALA A 375 25.97 3.63 -1.63
C ALA A 375 25.95 3.84 -0.11
N GLN A 376 26.76 3.07 0.61
CA GLN A 376 27.01 3.31 2.03
C GLN A 376 27.82 4.61 2.19
N LEU A 377 27.25 5.57 2.91
CA LEU A 377 27.93 6.82 3.28
C LEU A 377 28.54 6.70 4.68
N GLU A 378 29.23 7.76 5.11
CA GLU A 378 29.74 7.84 6.48
C GLU A 378 28.57 7.81 7.49
N ASP A 379 28.76 7.05 8.56
CA ASP A 379 27.79 6.98 9.66
C ASP A 379 27.67 8.36 10.34
N MET A 380 26.45 8.71 10.72
CA MET A 380 26.13 9.94 11.45
C MET A 380 25.92 9.65 12.95
N GLY A 381 26.07 10.70 13.76
CA GLY A 381 25.72 10.67 15.18
C GLY A 381 24.34 11.26 15.43
N THR A 382 23.69 10.85 16.52
CA THR A 382 22.46 11.47 17.02
C THR A 382 22.79 12.62 17.99
N TYR A 383 21.84 13.55 18.16
CA TYR A 383 21.94 14.61 19.17
C TYR A 383 21.27 14.23 20.51
N GLY A 384 20.89 12.96 20.67
CA GLY A 384 20.27 12.39 21.87
C GLY A 384 18.95 11.72 21.55
N ASP A 385 18.01 12.48 21.02
CA ASP A 385 16.63 12.09 20.71
C ASP A 385 16.28 12.34 19.23
N GLY A 386 17.28 12.41 18.37
CA GLY A 386 17.10 12.57 16.93
C GLY A 386 18.40 12.83 16.19
N PHE A 387 18.30 13.14 14.90
CA PHE A 387 19.44 13.48 14.05
C PHE A 387 19.04 14.40 12.90
N VAL A 388 20.00 15.17 12.39
CA VAL A 388 19.83 15.99 11.19
C VAL A 388 20.59 15.32 10.04
N ALA A 389 19.91 15.08 8.92
CA ALA A 389 20.49 14.47 7.74
C ALA A 389 20.35 15.38 6.53
N GLU A 390 21.36 15.36 5.66
CA GLU A 390 21.29 15.93 4.33
C GLU A 390 20.68 14.89 3.37
N LEU A 391 19.59 15.27 2.71
CA LEU A 391 19.02 14.53 1.60
C LEU A 391 19.43 15.22 0.31
N LYS A 392 20.30 14.55 -0.45
CA LYS A 392 20.78 15.04 -1.76
C LYS A 392 19.61 15.25 -2.72
N ALA A 393 19.71 16.22 -3.62
CA ALA A 393 18.74 16.45 -4.69
C ALA A 393 18.40 15.15 -5.45
N ASN A 394 17.12 14.94 -5.76
CA ASN A 394 16.61 13.79 -6.50
C ASN A 394 17.19 12.44 -6.03
N SER A 395 17.02 12.12 -4.75
CA SER A 395 17.58 10.91 -4.13
C SER A 395 16.58 10.15 -3.26
N VAL A 396 16.88 8.87 -3.05
CA VAL A 396 16.25 8.03 -2.02
C VAL A 396 17.33 7.61 -1.04
N THR A 397 17.15 7.92 0.24
CA THR A 397 18.13 7.65 1.30
C THR A 397 17.49 6.83 2.42
N THR A 398 18.15 5.74 2.81
CA THR A 398 17.76 4.90 3.93
C THR A 398 18.68 5.16 5.11
N PHE A 399 18.09 5.41 6.27
CA PHE A 399 18.76 5.53 7.55
C PHE A 399 18.46 4.32 8.42
N ILE A 400 19.47 3.77 9.09
CA ILE A 400 19.28 2.72 10.10
C ILE A 400 19.81 3.27 11.42
N VAL A 401 18.89 3.52 12.35
CA VAL A 401 19.19 4.06 13.68
C VAL A 401 19.26 2.90 14.67
N ASP A 402 20.43 2.69 15.25
CA ASP A 402 20.67 1.60 16.21
C ASP A 402 20.11 1.98 17.60
N GLY A 403 19.70 0.99 18.39
CA GLY A 403 19.41 1.16 19.82
C GLY A 403 18.20 2.03 20.13
N VAL A 404 17.17 2.00 19.26
CA VAL A 404 15.89 2.66 19.50
C VAL A 404 15.03 1.80 20.42
N GLU A 405 14.45 2.40 21.46
CA GLU A 405 13.48 1.72 22.33
C GLU A 405 12.13 2.43 22.24
N LEU A 406 11.08 1.69 21.87
CA LEU A 406 9.72 2.20 21.92
C LEU A 406 9.28 2.42 23.37
N GLY A 407 8.67 3.56 23.65
CA GLY A 407 7.99 3.79 24.92
C GLY A 407 6.69 2.98 25.00
N ASN A 408 6.34 2.50 26.20
CA ASN A 408 4.99 2.00 26.46
C ASN A 408 4.12 3.19 26.84
N ILE A 409 3.40 3.75 25.86
CA ILE A 409 2.46 4.84 26.08
C ILE A 409 1.05 4.23 26.00
N GLU A 410 0.40 4.10 27.16
CA GLU A 410 -1.02 3.79 27.20
C GLU A 410 -1.82 5.09 27.25
N LEU A 411 -2.80 5.21 26.35
CA LEU A 411 -3.70 6.35 26.31
C LEU A 411 -5.04 6.00 26.97
N GLU A 412 -5.54 6.92 27.79
CA GLU A 412 -6.92 6.93 28.29
C GLU A 412 -7.68 8.04 27.56
N GLU A 413 -8.72 7.67 26.82
CA GLU A 413 -9.54 8.63 26.08
C GLU A 413 -10.37 9.51 27.02
N VAL A 414 -10.35 10.81 26.73
CA VAL A 414 -11.19 11.80 27.38
C VAL A 414 -12.43 11.99 26.51
N PRO A 415 -13.65 11.71 27.01
CA PRO A 415 -14.85 11.76 26.19
C PRO A 415 -15.08 13.14 25.55
N VAL A 416 -15.21 13.15 24.22
CA VAL A 416 -15.53 14.34 23.41
C VAL A 416 -16.82 14.20 22.60
N SER A 417 -17.40 13.01 22.52
CA SER A 417 -18.59 12.72 21.69
C SER A 417 -19.85 13.50 22.10
N GLU A 418 -19.92 14.00 23.33
CA GLU A 418 -21.03 14.83 23.84
C GLU A 418 -20.74 16.33 23.73
N ALA A 419 -19.62 16.72 23.11
CA ALA A 419 -19.26 18.11 22.91
C ALA A 419 -20.29 18.81 22.01
N THR A 420 -20.62 20.06 22.34
CA THR A 420 -21.34 20.90 21.40
C THR A 420 -20.36 21.41 20.37
N VAL A 421 -20.51 20.99 19.12
CA VAL A 421 -19.60 21.38 18.03
C VAL A 421 -20.18 22.53 17.23
N THR A 422 -19.36 23.55 17.00
CA THR A 422 -19.66 24.67 16.12
C THR A 422 -18.50 24.89 15.16
N GLY A 423 -18.75 25.44 13.98
CA GLY A 423 -17.69 25.69 13.02
C GLY A 423 -18.06 26.73 11.98
N SER A 424 -17.10 27.04 11.12
CA SER A 424 -17.34 27.80 9.90
C SER A 424 -18.28 27.04 8.94
N MET A 425 -18.70 27.70 7.87
CA MET A 425 -19.54 27.06 6.84
C MET A 425 -18.80 25.87 6.21
N ALA A 426 -19.52 24.77 6.00
CA ALA A 426 -19.06 23.69 5.15
C ALA A 426 -18.97 24.17 3.69
N TRP A 427 -18.01 23.62 2.95
CA TRP A 427 -17.78 23.90 1.56
C TRP A 427 -19.06 23.64 0.75
N ASN A 428 -19.40 24.58 -0.12
CA ASN A 428 -20.63 24.56 -0.93
C ASN A 428 -21.94 24.36 -0.13
N ASN A 429 -21.92 24.59 1.19
CA ASN A 429 -23.05 24.32 2.08
C ASN A 429 -23.55 22.86 1.97
N GLY A 430 -22.60 21.91 1.88
CA GLY A 430 -22.84 20.47 1.88
C GLY A 430 -23.12 19.88 3.27
N ASP A 431 -23.22 18.54 3.32
CA ASP A 431 -23.59 17.77 4.52
C ASP A 431 -22.37 17.36 5.39
N ASP A 432 -21.15 17.68 4.95
CA ASP A 432 -19.87 17.44 5.65
C ASP A 432 -19.62 18.53 6.69
N THR A 433 -20.49 18.57 7.71
CA THR A 433 -20.58 19.64 8.71
C THR A 433 -19.65 19.43 9.91
N ALA A 434 -19.48 20.48 10.72
CA ALA A 434 -18.50 20.50 11.81
C ALA A 434 -18.71 19.39 12.87
N ASP A 435 -19.93 18.90 13.07
CA ASP A 435 -20.25 17.83 14.02
C ASP A 435 -19.59 16.49 13.72
N LYS A 436 -19.08 16.29 12.50
CA LYS A 436 -18.36 15.06 12.12
C LYS A 436 -17.07 14.84 12.90
N VAL A 437 -16.46 15.91 13.41
CA VAL A 437 -15.12 15.82 14.04
C VAL A 437 -15.07 15.12 15.40
N VAL A 438 -16.19 14.60 15.90
CA VAL A 438 -16.29 13.91 17.19
C VAL A 438 -17.22 12.69 17.12
N ASP A 439 -17.56 12.21 15.91
CA ASP A 439 -18.46 11.08 15.75
C ASP A 439 -17.73 9.73 15.85
N GLY A 440 -16.41 9.76 15.98
CA GLY A 440 -15.55 8.58 16.10
C GLY A 440 -15.30 7.88 14.76
N ASP A 441 -15.75 8.46 13.65
CA ASP A 441 -15.59 7.91 12.31
C ASP A 441 -14.59 8.75 11.51
N THR A 442 -13.39 8.20 11.32
CA THR A 442 -12.35 8.86 10.51
C THR A 442 -12.69 8.98 9.02
N GLN A 443 -13.81 8.41 8.57
CA GLN A 443 -14.28 8.47 7.19
C GLN A 443 -15.34 9.55 6.97
N THR A 444 -16.02 10.03 8.01
CA THR A 444 -16.77 11.29 7.95
C THR A 444 -15.82 12.45 8.22
N PHE A 445 -16.18 13.65 7.77
CA PHE A 445 -15.30 14.79 7.97
C PHE A 445 -16.05 16.11 7.93
N PHE A 446 -15.42 17.12 8.50
CA PHE A 446 -15.77 18.51 8.26
C PHE A 446 -15.02 19.03 7.04
N ASP A 447 -15.75 19.39 5.97
CA ASP A 447 -15.18 20.01 4.78
C ASP A 447 -15.26 21.54 4.86
N GLY A 448 -14.49 22.16 5.75
CA GLY A 448 -14.50 23.61 5.95
C GLY A 448 -13.82 24.41 4.83
N THR A 449 -14.16 25.70 4.74
CA THR A 449 -13.59 26.63 3.75
C THR A 449 -12.20 27.15 4.13
N ALA A 450 -11.62 28.00 3.28
CA ALA A 450 -10.46 28.82 3.63
C ALA A 450 -10.75 29.67 4.88
N GLU A 451 -9.72 29.85 5.71
CA GLU A 451 -9.84 30.48 7.05
C GLU A 451 -10.92 29.80 7.94
N GLY A 452 -11.23 28.54 7.63
CA GLY A 452 -12.22 27.76 8.35
C GLY A 452 -11.74 27.38 9.75
N TRP A 453 -12.72 27.05 10.60
CA TRP A 453 -12.46 26.64 11.98
C TRP A 453 -13.57 25.72 12.48
N VAL A 454 -13.23 24.90 13.47
CA VAL A 454 -14.16 24.10 14.26
C VAL A 454 -13.83 24.26 15.74
N GLU A 455 -14.86 24.33 16.58
CA GLU A 455 -14.78 24.54 18.03
C GLU A 455 -15.67 23.53 18.75
N LEU A 456 -15.09 22.85 19.73
CA LEU A 456 -15.74 21.93 20.63
C LEU A 456 -15.96 22.65 21.97
N ASP A 457 -17.20 22.80 22.41
CA ASP A 457 -17.53 23.09 23.82
C ASP A 457 -17.79 21.77 24.55
N LEU A 458 -16.83 21.36 25.39
CA LEU A 458 -16.87 20.13 26.16
C LEU A 458 -17.83 20.20 27.37
N GLY A 459 -18.50 21.34 27.59
CA GLY A 459 -19.41 21.59 28.71
C GLY A 459 -18.71 21.92 30.02
N GLU A 460 -17.56 21.31 30.30
CA GLU A 460 -16.68 21.60 31.43
C GLU A 460 -15.20 21.53 31.06
N SER A 461 -14.32 22.01 31.95
CA SER A 461 -12.88 21.90 31.68
C SER A 461 -12.37 20.49 31.94
N VAL A 462 -11.80 19.87 30.93
CA VAL A 462 -11.21 18.53 31.00
C VAL A 462 -9.69 18.63 30.93
N LYS A 463 -9.03 17.62 31.52
CA LYS A 463 -7.57 17.49 31.49
C LYS A 463 -7.13 16.53 30.39
N PHE A 464 -6.08 16.86 29.66
CA PHE A 464 -5.49 16.03 28.61
C PHE A 464 -4.03 16.45 28.38
N ASP A 465 -3.20 15.53 27.94
CA ASP A 465 -1.79 15.75 27.59
C ASP A 465 -1.42 15.12 26.23
N VAL A 466 -2.39 14.52 25.55
CA VAL A 466 -2.27 14.03 24.18
C VAL A 466 -3.47 14.49 23.36
N LEU A 467 -3.18 15.03 22.19
CA LEU A 467 -4.17 15.42 21.18
C LEU A 467 -4.19 14.36 20.08
N GLY A 468 -5.36 13.76 19.86
CA GLY A 468 -5.64 12.94 18.69
C GLY A 468 -6.32 13.75 17.60
N PHE A 469 -5.96 13.53 16.34
CA PHE A 469 -6.64 14.14 15.21
C PHE A 469 -6.50 13.28 13.95
N ALA A 470 -7.52 13.27 13.10
CA ALA A 470 -7.45 12.63 11.79
C ALA A 470 -7.67 13.65 10.67
N PRO A 471 -6.82 13.69 9.62
CA PRO A 471 -7.14 14.43 8.41
C PRO A 471 -8.31 13.80 7.66
N ARG A 472 -8.93 14.60 6.79
CA ARG A 472 -9.77 14.05 5.73
C ARG A 472 -8.90 13.18 4.81
N THR A 473 -9.28 11.91 4.69
CA THR A 473 -8.63 10.95 3.79
C THR A 473 -8.52 11.50 2.36
N GLY A 474 -7.31 11.45 1.79
CA GLY A 474 -6.98 11.96 0.45
C GLY A 474 -6.73 13.47 0.37
N TYR A 475 -6.84 14.19 1.50
CA TYR A 475 -6.63 15.63 1.61
C TYR A 475 -5.72 16.00 2.79
N GLU A 476 -4.87 15.07 3.22
CA GLU A 476 -3.99 15.19 4.40
C GLU A 476 -3.11 16.45 4.32
N GLY A 477 -2.62 16.78 3.13
CA GLY A 477 -1.81 17.97 2.88
C GLY A 477 -2.46 19.30 3.30
N ARG A 478 -3.80 19.37 3.36
CA ARG A 478 -4.54 20.58 3.75
C ARG A 478 -4.49 20.86 5.25
N MET A 479 -4.17 19.86 6.08
CA MET A 479 -3.95 20.06 7.52
C MET A 479 -2.59 20.67 7.85
N ASN A 480 -1.63 20.67 6.91
CA ASN A 480 -0.34 21.31 7.14
C ASN A 480 -0.53 22.81 7.47
N GLY A 481 0.09 23.27 8.55
CA GLY A 481 -0.08 24.62 9.09
C GLY A 481 -1.31 24.80 10.01
N GLY A 482 -2.20 23.82 10.09
CA GLY A 482 -3.38 23.82 10.97
C GLY A 482 -3.01 23.89 12.45
N ARG A 483 -3.86 24.51 13.26
CA ARG A 483 -3.54 24.89 14.64
C ARG A 483 -4.65 24.53 15.60
N PHE A 484 -4.26 23.97 16.73
CA PHE A 484 -5.14 23.66 17.84
C PHE A 484 -4.96 24.67 18.96
N TYR A 485 -6.08 25.10 19.54
CA TYR A 485 -6.12 26.04 20.65
C TYR A 485 -7.03 25.55 21.75
N GLY A 486 -6.72 25.97 22.97
CA GLY A 486 -7.52 25.71 24.16
C GLY A 486 -8.02 26.98 24.82
N SER A 487 -9.23 26.94 25.36
CA SER A 487 -9.76 28.00 26.21
C SER A 487 -10.55 27.47 27.41
N LYS A 488 -10.48 28.19 28.52
CA LYS A 488 -11.35 27.94 29.68
C LYS A 488 -12.70 28.64 29.57
N ASN A 489 -12.78 29.71 28.76
CA ASN A 489 -13.91 30.63 28.76
C ASN A 489 -14.40 31.03 27.36
N GLY A 490 -13.79 30.52 26.29
CA GLY A 490 -14.14 30.83 24.90
C GLY A 490 -13.66 32.22 24.42
N GLU A 491 -13.00 33.00 25.28
CA GLU A 491 -12.54 34.36 24.93
C GLU A 491 -11.02 34.45 24.81
N LYS A 492 -10.29 33.76 25.69
CA LYS A 492 -8.82 33.75 25.70
C LYS A 492 -8.33 32.38 25.26
N TRP A 493 -7.58 32.37 24.18
CA TRP A 493 -7.11 31.17 23.52
C TRP A 493 -5.59 31.04 23.70
N GLU A 494 -5.15 29.83 24.03
CA GLU A 494 -3.74 29.42 24.07
C GLU A 494 -3.53 28.41 22.93
N GLU A 495 -2.52 28.63 22.10
CA GLU A 495 -2.10 27.66 21.08
C GLU A 495 -1.54 26.43 21.80
N ILE A 496 -2.10 25.26 21.51
CA ILE A 496 -1.73 23.98 22.10
C ILE A 496 -0.77 23.23 21.18
N TYR A 497 -1.08 23.20 19.88
CA TYR A 497 -0.34 22.39 18.91
C TYR A 497 -0.47 22.97 17.50
N VAL A 498 0.60 22.81 16.70
CA VAL A 498 0.63 23.18 15.29
C VAL A 498 0.99 21.95 14.48
N VAL A 499 0.13 21.59 13.53
CA VAL A 499 0.39 20.55 12.53
C VAL A 499 1.41 21.14 11.55
N SER A 500 2.68 20.78 11.70
CA SER A 500 3.80 21.41 10.98
C SER A 500 4.20 20.71 9.68
N TYR A 501 3.54 19.61 9.37
CA TYR A 501 3.69 18.82 8.14
C TYR A 501 2.37 18.10 7.85
N ALA A 502 2.20 17.61 6.61
CA ALA A 502 1.04 16.81 6.24
C ALA A 502 1.00 15.51 7.09
N PRO A 503 -0.04 15.29 7.92
CA PRO A 503 -0.18 14.06 8.70
C PRO A 503 -0.43 12.83 7.81
N ALA A 504 -0.36 11.64 8.39
CA ALA A 504 -0.78 10.42 7.71
C ALA A 504 -2.31 10.32 7.71
N SER A 505 -2.87 9.52 6.80
CA SER A 505 -4.29 9.19 6.81
C SER A 505 -4.68 8.47 8.12
N GLY A 506 -5.91 8.65 8.59
CA GLY A 506 -6.40 8.12 9.86
C GLY A 506 -5.93 8.88 11.11
N MET A 507 -6.04 8.26 12.28
CA MET A 507 -5.70 8.92 13.55
C MET A 507 -4.19 9.18 13.71
N ASN A 508 -3.86 10.42 14.04
CA ASN A 508 -2.54 10.89 14.42
C ASN A 508 -2.57 11.37 15.87
N TYR A 509 -1.44 11.27 16.57
CA TYR A 509 -1.34 11.61 17.99
C TYR A 509 -0.17 12.56 18.23
N ALA A 510 -0.42 13.64 18.97
CA ALA A 510 0.58 14.59 19.41
C ALA A 510 0.66 14.58 20.95
N ILE A 511 1.82 14.16 21.48
CA ILE A 511 2.14 14.32 22.89
C ILE A 511 2.46 15.79 23.13
N LEU A 512 1.75 16.40 24.08
CA LEU A 512 1.83 17.82 24.35
C LEU A 512 2.95 18.16 25.34
N ASP A 513 3.37 19.42 25.37
CA ASP A 513 4.47 19.90 26.23
C ASP A 513 4.13 19.83 27.73
N LYS A 514 2.84 19.76 28.07
CA LYS A 514 2.30 19.66 29.43
C LYS A 514 0.87 19.15 29.42
N GLU A 515 0.37 18.79 30.61
CA GLU A 515 -1.07 18.58 30.83
C GLU A 515 -1.82 19.92 30.73
N TYR A 516 -2.78 19.98 29.82
CA TYR A 516 -3.70 21.09 29.64
C TYR A 516 -5.02 20.87 30.39
N ASN A 517 -5.75 21.95 30.64
CA ASN A 517 -7.06 21.91 31.31
C ASN A 517 -8.00 22.98 30.73
N TYR A 518 -8.83 22.58 29.76
CA TYR A 518 -9.68 23.48 28.98
C TYR A 518 -11.07 22.92 28.77
N ARG A 519 -12.02 23.84 28.58
CA ARG A 519 -13.41 23.52 28.23
C ARG A 519 -13.65 23.60 26.73
N TYR A 520 -12.97 24.53 26.06
CA TYR A 520 -13.10 24.75 24.64
C TYR A 520 -11.83 24.30 23.94
N ILE A 521 -11.99 23.53 22.87
CA ILE A 521 -10.92 23.17 21.94
C ILE A 521 -11.28 23.69 20.57
N ARG A 522 -10.34 24.31 19.88
CA ARG A 522 -10.56 24.85 18.54
C ARG A 522 -9.47 24.35 17.61
N TYR A 523 -9.85 23.94 16.41
CA TYR A 523 -8.96 23.75 15.29
C TYR A 523 -9.25 24.81 14.22
N ASP A 524 -8.21 25.48 13.73
CA ASP A 524 -8.32 26.38 12.57
C ASP A 524 -7.12 26.29 11.64
N VAL A 525 -7.28 26.87 10.45
CA VAL A 525 -6.24 26.94 9.44
C VAL A 525 -5.76 28.38 9.21
N PRO A 526 -4.49 28.59 8.84
CA PRO A 526 -3.97 29.92 8.54
C PRO A 526 -4.67 30.57 7.33
N GLU A 527 -4.59 31.89 7.23
CA GLU A 527 -4.99 32.62 6.02
C GLU A 527 -4.00 32.33 4.86
N GLY A 528 -4.53 32.23 3.63
CA GLY A 528 -3.75 32.06 2.41
C GLY A 528 -3.35 30.60 2.16
N ARG A 529 -2.09 30.37 1.75
CA ARG A 529 -1.58 29.06 1.33
C ARG A 529 -0.13 28.84 1.71
N ALA A 530 0.27 27.58 1.80
CA ALA A 530 1.67 27.20 1.96
C ALA A 530 2.53 27.70 0.79
N GLU A 531 3.81 27.99 1.07
CA GLU A 531 4.76 28.38 0.02
C GLU A 531 4.90 27.25 -1.02
N GLY A 532 4.65 27.58 -2.29
CA GLY A 532 4.66 26.61 -3.40
C GLY A 532 3.35 25.85 -3.61
N ALA A 533 2.35 26.00 -2.74
CA ALA A 533 1.04 25.38 -2.93
C ALA A 533 0.17 26.14 -3.95
N THR A 534 -0.67 25.40 -4.69
CA THR A 534 -1.63 25.96 -5.63
C THR A 534 -2.97 26.31 -4.99
N GLU A 535 -3.30 25.68 -3.86
CA GLU A 535 -4.56 25.84 -3.13
C GLU A 535 -4.35 26.57 -1.79
N ASP A 536 -5.38 27.27 -1.32
CA ASP A 536 -5.44 27.84 0.02
C ASP A 536 -5.56 26.74 1.08
N TYR A 537 -5.13 27.05 2.31
CA TYR A 537 -5.41 26.19 3.44
C TYR A 537 -6.92 26.06 3.62
N MET A 538 -7.43 24.84 3.70
CA MET A 538 -8.84 24.56 3.93
C MET A 538 -8.97 23.81 5.24
N CYS A 539 -9.97 24.17 6.05
CA CYS A 539 -10.22 23.50 7.32
C CYS A 539 -10.85 22.13 7.09
N ASN A 540 -10.03 21.13 6.77
CA ASN A 540 -10.45 19.74 6.60
C ASN A 540 -9.93 18.90 7.75
N ILE A 541 -10.85 18.26 8.47
CA ILE A 541 -10.53 17.40 9.60
C ILE A 541 -11.64 16.34 9.73
N ALA A 542 -11.23 15.10 9.92
CA ALA A 542 -12.13 13.96 10.08
C ALA A 542 -12.51 13.77 11.55
N GLU A 543 -11.53 13.78 12.45
CA GLU A 543 -11.77 13.52 13.88
C GLU A 543 -10.85 14.37 14.77
N ILE A 544 -11.33 14.73 15.95
CA ILE A 544 -10.59 15.35 17.06
C ILE A 544 -10.85 14.52 18.31
N ALA A 545 -9.79 13.99 18.92
CA ALA A 545 -9.87 13.25 20.17
C ALA A 545 -8.88 13.81 21.20
N LEU A 546 -9.18 13.59 22.48
CA LEU A 546 -8.34 14.03 23.60
C LEU A 546 -7.98 12.82 24.44
N TYR A 547 -6.73 12.74 24.89
CA TYR A 547 -6.26 11.62 25.70
C TYR A 547 -5.40 12.09 26.88
N LYS A 548 -5.30 11.20 27.87
CA LYS A 548 -4.30 11.24 28.91
C LYS A 548 -3.33 10.07 28.76
N ILE A 549 -2.05 10.31 28.99
CA ILE A 549 -1.09 9.22 29.19
C ILE A 549 -1.39 8.59 30.56
N LYS A 550 -1.54 7.27 30.60
CA LYS A 550 -1.67 6.55 31.87
C LYS A 550 -0.32 6.46 32.57
N ASP A 551 -0.35 6.71 33.88
CA ASP A 551 0.81 6.58 34.79
C ASP A 551 1.31 5.14 34.94
#